data_AF-A0A850WRY7-F1
#
_entry.id   AF-A0A850WRY7-F1
#
_cell.length_a   1.000
_cell.length_b   1.000
_cell.length_c   1.000
_cell.angle_alpha   90.00
_cell.angle_beta   90.00
_cell.angle_gamma   90.00
#
_symmetry.space_group_name_H-M   'P 1'
#
loop_
_entity.id
_entity.type
_entity.pdbx_description
1 polymer ?
#
loop_
_entity_poly.entity_id
_entity_poly.type
_entity_poly.pdbx_seq_one_letter_code
_entity_poly.pdbx_strand_id
1 'polypeptide(L)'
;REFESEIRFYSGDDPLDVWDRYVRWTEQSFPQGGKESNLSAILERAVKALNNQQRYYQDPRYLNLWLKFGNFCNEPLDLYNYLHSQGIGTTLALLYITWAEVLEARGNFKRADIIFQEGLQRKAEPLDKLQSFHRQFQTRVSRQTLLGLEDPPDERESDLLEPAEPQRSTLAELKGRGKKAIAPINRVGDALKATNSTRSFQPVTSQQLPNKPRFAVFDENSASGCEVPVLISQPWAAPPPARSEENELKAGPWNSGRRPRGSSSSSVEVTFPQPSFTPYVEESAQQQIM
;
A
#
# COMPACT_ATOMS: atom_id res chain seq x y z
N ARG A 1 4.92 -26.47 13.10
CA ARG A 1 3.97 -27.26 13.93
C ARG A 1 4.34 -27.19 15.41
N GLU A 2 5.62 -27.33 15.75
CA GLU A 2 6.10 -27.19 17.15
C GLU A 2 5.79 -25.82 17.76
N PHE A 3 6.02 -24.72 17.03
CA PHE A 3 5.62 -23.37 17.48
C PHE A 3 4.11 -23.21 17.71
N GLU A 4 3.26 -23.90 16.94
CA GLU A 4 1.80 -23.80 17.14
C GLU A 4 1.34 -24.55 18.39
N SER A 5 1.97 -25.68 18.72
CA SER A 5 1.77 -26.34 20.01
C SER A 5 2.32 -25.49 21.15
N GLU A 6 3.50 -24.88 20.98
CA GLU A 6 4.11 -24.02 21.99
C GLU A 6 3.20 -22.83 22.31
N ILE A 7 2.63 -22.15 21.31
CA ILE A 7 1.68 -21.04 21.51
C ILE A 7 0.41 -21.50 22.26
N ARG A 8 -0.10 -22.70 21.98
CA ARG A 8 -1.35 -23.22 22.59
C ARG A 8 -1.17 -23.67 24.03
N PHE A 9 -0.02 -24.27 24.34
CA PHE A 9 0.30 -24.81 25.65
C PHE A 9 1.28 -23.90 26.41
N TYR A 10 1.43 -22.65 25.97
CA TYR A 10 2.37 -21.73 26.58
C TYR A 10 1.95 -21.41 28.02
N SER A 11 2.86 -21.66 28.96
CA SER A 11 2.67 -21.39 30.39
C SER A 11 3.75 -20.45 30.95
N GLY A 12 4.53 -19.81 30.08
CA GLY A 12 5.60 -18.89 30.49
C GLY A 12 5.12 -17.44 30.65
N ASP A 13 5.99 -16.59 31.16
CA ASP A 13 5.69 -15.18 31.46
C ASP A 13 5.84 -14.23 30.27
N ASP A 14 6.56 -14.63 29.20
CA ASP A 14 6.82 -13.81 28.01
C ASP A 14 6.27 -14.48 26.73
N PRO A 15 4.97 -14.35 26.42
CA PRO A 15 4.41 -14.87 25.16
C PRO A 15 4.99 -14.19 23.91
N LEU A 16 5.54 -12.97 24.02
CA LEU A 16 6.11 -12.25 22.87
C LEU A 16 7.36 -12.96 22.32
N ASP A 17 8.18 -13.57 23.19
CA ASP A 17 9.37 -14.31 22.76
C ASP A 17 9.03 -15.48 21.82
N VAL A 18 7.96 -16.22 22.10
CA VAL A 18 7.51 -17.34 21.25
C VAL A 18 7.12 -16.83 19.87
N TRP A 19 6.39 -15.71 19.81
CA TRP A 19 5.99 -15.09 18.54
C TRP A 19 7.19 -14.55 17.77
N ASP A 20 8.13 -13.89 18.43
CA ASP A 20 9.34 -13.35 17.80
C ASP A 20 10.23 -14.48 17.24
N ARG A 21 10.43 -15.56 18.00
CA ARG A 21 11.12 -16.77 17.51
C ARG A 21 10.40 -17.40 16.33
N TYR A 22 9.06 -17.49 16.38
CA TYR A 22 8.28 -18.08 15.30
C TYR A 22 8.38 -17.25 14.00
N VAL A 23 8.31 -15.93 14.10
CA VAL A 23 8.50 -15.01 12.96
C VAL A 23 9.91 -15.14 12.40
N ARG A 24 10.95 -15.10 13.24
CA ARG A 24 12.35 -15.26 12.82
C ARG A 24 12.60 -16.59 12.12
N TRP A 25 12.07 -17.69 12.67
CA TRP A 25 12.16 -19.01 12.04
C TRP A 25 11.48 -19.05 10.68
N THR A 26 10.32 -18.40 10.54
CA THR A 26 9.58 -18.34 9.27
C THR A 26 10.38 -17.58 8.21
N GLU A 27 11.01 -16.45 8.57
CA GLU A 27 11.87 -15.68 7.65
C GLU A 27 13.10 -16.47 7.21
N GLN A 28 13.73 -17.20 8.14
CA GLN A 28 14.90 -18.04 7.85
C GLN A 28 14.55 -19.25 6.97
N SER A 29 13.37 -19.84 7.18
CA SER A 29 12.91 -21.00 6.42
C SER A 29 12.46 -20.64 5.01
N PHE A 30 12.00 -19.40 4.79
CA PHE A 30 11.45 -18.93 3.52
C PHE A 30 12.10 -17.61 3.08
N PRO A 31 13.36 -17.63 2.61
CA PRO A 31 14.11 -16.41 2.26
C PRO A 31 13.51 -15.63 1.08
N GLN A 32 12.82 -16.30 0.14
CA GLN A 32 12.13 -15.65 -0.98
C GLN A 32 10.74 -15.09 -0.60
N GLY A 33 10.28 -15.37 0.63
CA GLY A 33 8.95 -14.98 1.08
C GLY A 33 7.81 -15.59 0.25
N GLY A 34 6.64 -14.96 0.31
CA GLY A 34 5.46 -15.34 -0.48
C GLY A 34 4.39 -16.09 0.32
N LYS A 35 3.33 -16.50 -0.38
CA LYS A 35 2.12 -17.09 0.22
C LYS A 35 2.40 -18.39 0.98
N GLU A 36 3.39 -19.16 0.54
CA GLU A 36 3.80 -20.43 1.16
C GLU A 36 4.33 -20.25 2.60
N SER A 37 4.96 -19.10 2.88
CA SER A 37 5.49 -18.80 4.23
C SER A 37 4.39 -18.55 5.27
N ASN A 38 3.18 -18.17 4.81
CA ASN A 38 2.08 -17.70 5.66
C ASN A 38 2.47 -16.58 6.65
N LEU A 39 3.56 -15.85 6.38
CA LEU A 39 4.12 -14.87 7.30
C LEU A 39 3.11 -13.75 7.65
N SER A 40 2.36 -13.26 6.68
CA SER A 40 1.32 -12.25 6.92
C SER A 40 0.24 -12.74 7.89
N ALA A 41 -0.18 -14.00 7.78
CA ALA A 41 -1.19 -14.59 8.66
C ALA A 41 -0.64 -14.84 10.07
N ILE A 42 0.65 -15.21 10.19
CA ILE A 42 1.33 -15.36 11.48
C ILE A 42 1.43 -14.00 12.18
N LEU A 43 1.85 -12.95 11.47
CA LEU A 43 1.94 -11.60 12.00
C LEU A 43 0.57 -11.07 12.44
N GLU A 44 -0.47 -11.26 11.64
CA GLU A 44 -1.83 -10.86 11.99
C GLU A 44 -2.32 -11.56 13.26
N ARG A 45 -2.07 -12.86 13.40
CA ARG A 45 -2.40 -13.63 14.62
C ARG A 45 -1.61 -13.13 15.83
N ALA A 46 -0.32 -12.84 15.66
CA ALA A 46 0.54 -12.35 16.73
C ALA A 46 0.07 -10.98 17.24
N VAL A 47 -0.18 -10.05 16.31
CA VAL A 47 -0.73 -8.72 16.62
C VAL A 47 -2.07 -8.84 17.35
N LYS A 48 -3.01 -9.66 16.85
CA LYS A 48 -4.32 -9.85 17.49
C LYS A 48 -4.20 -10.45 18.89
N ALA A 49 -3.28 -11.38 19.11
CA ALA A 49 -3.07 -12.00 20.41
C ALA A 49 -2.42 -11.03 21.43
N LEU A 50 -1.53 -10.15 20.96
CA LEU A 50 -0.73 -9.27 21.81
C LEU A 50 -1.29 -7.84 21.94
N ASN A 51 -2.32 -7.47 21.17
CA ASN A 51 -2.84 -6.10 21.10
C ASN A 51 -3.18 -5.47 22.47
N ASN A 52 -3.72 -6.27 23.40
CA ASN A 52 -4.15 -5.79 24.71
C ASN A 52 -3.05 -5.81 25.78
N GLN A 53 -1.82 -6.17 25.42
CA GLN A 53 -0.71 -6.35 26.36
C GLN A 53 0.19 -5.10 26.41
N GLN A 54 -0.23 -4.09 27.18
CA GLN A 54 0.48 -2.81 27.32
C GLN A 54 1.94 -2.96 27.79
N ARG A 55 2.27 -4.05 28.49
CA ARG A 55 3.63 -4.37 28.93
C ARG A 55 4.67 -4.41 27.82
N TYR A 56 4.26 -4.61 26.57
CA TYR A 56 5.15 -4.72 25.41
C TYR A 56 5.21 -3.45 24.56
N TYR A 57 4.49 -2.39 24.90
CA TYR A 57 4.39 -1.20 24.03
C TYR A 57 5.75 -0.56 23.75
N GLN A 58 6.68 -0.65 24.71
CA GLN A 58 8.03 -0.09 24.61
C GLN A 58 9.09 -1.18 24.34
N ASP A 59 8.66 -2.43 24.10
CA ASP A 59 9.57 -3.52 23.73
C ASP A 59 9.93 -3.43 22.22
N PRO A 60 11.22 -3.34 21.86
CA PRO A 60 11.66 -3.34 20.46
C PRO A 60 11.18 -4.55 19.66
N ARG A 61 11.02 -5.73 20.28
CA ARG A 61 10.52 -6.94 19.61
C ARG A 61 9.08 -6.77 19.16
N TYR A 62 8.25 -6.14 20.01
CA TYR A 62 6.86 -5.87 19.70
C TYR A 62 6.72 -4.83 18.59
N LEU A 63 7.50 -3.73 18.67
CA LEU A 63 7.54 -2.74 17.60
C LEU A 63 7.97 -3.37 16.27
N ASN A 64 9.02 -4.20 16.26
CA ASN A 64 9.44 -4.90 15.04
C ASN A 64 8.35 -5.78 14.44
N LEU A 65 7.56 -6.46 15.28
CA LEU A 65 6.45 -7.28 14.81
C LEU A 65 5.38 -6.45 14.09
N TRP A 66 5.05 -5.27 14.62
CA TRP A 66 4.16 -4.31 13.96
C TRP A 66 4.75 -3.76 12.66
N LEU A 67 6.02 -3.35 12.66
CA LEU A 67 6.66 -2.82 11.46
C LEU A 67 6.70 -3.87 10.33
N LYS A 68 6.98 -5.14 10.68
CA LYS A 68 6.90 -6.26 9.73
C LYS A 68 5.48 -6.46 9.21
N PHE A 69 4.47 -6.34 10.07
CA PHE A 69 3.07 -6.39 9.65
C PHE A 69 2.72 -5.26 8.67
N GLY A 70 3.25 -4.05 8.90
CA GLY A 70 3.06 -2.88 8.03
C GLY A 70 3.51 -3.07 6.59
N ASN A 71 4.56 -3.88 6.38
CA ASN A 71 5.03 -4.21 5.03
C ASN A 71 4.01 -5.06 4.22
N PHE A 72 3.04 -5.68 4.88
CA PHE A 72 1.96 -6.44 4.25
C PHE A 72 0.64 -5.66 4.16
N CYS A 73 0.58 -4.44 4.68
CA CYS A 73 -0.60 -3.59 4.62
C CYS A 73 -0.66 -2.81 3.30
N ASN A 74 -1.87 -2.64 2.75
CA ASN A 74 -2.09 -1.80 1.57
C ASN A 74 -1.70 -0.33 1.83
N GLU A 75 -1.97 0.18 3.04
CA GLU A 75 -1.68 1.55 3.44
C GLU A 75 -0.83 1.56 4.74
N PRO A 76 0.52 1.56 4.63
CA PRO A 76 1.41 1.51 5.79
C PRO A 76 1.29 2.74 6.70
N LEU A 77 0.90 3.91 6.18
CA LEU A 77 0.75 5.12 7.01
C LEU A 77 -0.34 4.98 8.06
N ASP A 78 -1.43 4.26 7.76
CA ASP A 78 -2.50 4.01 8.72
C ASP A 78 -1.98 3.21 9.91
N LEU A 79 -1.04 2.31 9.68
CA LEU A 79 -0.39 1.57 10.76
C LEU A 79 0.44 2.49 11.66
N TYR A 80 1.25 3.37 11.09
CA TYR A 80 2.04 4.30 11.91
C TYR A 80 1.16 5.26 12.72
N ASN A 81 0.08 5.77 12.12
CA ASN A 81 -0.92 6.57 12.83
C ASN A 81 -1.57 5.74 13.97
N TYR A 82 -1.87 4.47 13.73
CA TYR A 82 -2.39 3.55 14.75
C TYR A 82 -1.40 3.38 15.91
N LEU A 83 -0.14 3.03 15.62
CA LEU A 83 0.92 2.84 16.63
C LEU A 83 1.12 4.10 17.48
N HIS A 84 1.17 5.26 16.83
CA HIS A 84 1.29 6.54 17.49
C HIS A 84 0.09 6.85 18.40
N SER A 85 -1.13 6.65 17.91
CA SER A 85 -2.37 6.88 18.67
C SER A 85 -2.51 5.96 19.89
N GLN A 86 -1.99 4.74 19.80
CA GLN A 86 -1.97 3.75 20.88
C GLN A 86 -0.79 3.93 21.83
N GLY A 87 0.19 4.77 21.48
CA GLY A 87 1.40 4.93 22.27
C GLY A 87 2.38 3.76 22.18
N ILE A 88 2.29 2.94 21.12
CA ILE A 88 3.18 1.80 20.88
C ILE A 88 4.48 2.31 20.25
N GLY A 89 5.61 1.99 20.86
CA GLY A 89 6.94 2.31 20.36
C GLY A 89 7.31 3.80 20.42
N THR A 90 6.56 4.63 21.14
CA THR A 90 6.78 6.09 21.21
C THR A 90 8.10 6.48 21.90
N THR A 91 8.70 5.58 22.66
CA THR A 91 10.03 5.76 23.24
C THR A 91 11.15 5.22 22.35
N LEU A 92 10.83 4.57 21.24
CA LEU A 92 11.80 3.90 20.37
C LEU A 92 12.05 4.71 19.11
N ALA A 93 13.32 5.05 18.86
CA ALA A 93 13.74 5.80 17.68
C ALA A 93 13.34 5.11 16.37
N LEU A 94 13.28 3.77 16.38
CA LEU A 94 12.94 2.95 15.21
C LEU A 94 11.55 3.29 14.63
N LEU A 95 10.58 3.64 15.49
CA LEU A 95 9.24 4.03 15.05
C LEU A 95 9.32 5.29 14.18
N TYR A 96 9.96 6.34 14.70
CA TYR A 96 10.08 7.64 14.02
C TYR A 96 10.91 7.55 12.74
N ILE A 97 12.01 6.79 12.76
CA ILE A 97 12.87 6.59 11.59
C ILE A 97 12.08 5.94 10.46
N THR A 98 11.48 4.78 10.71
CA THR A 98 10.76 4.03 9.66
C THR A 98 9.50 4.76 9.19
N TRP A 99 8.82 5.47 10.08
CA TRP A 99 7.68 6.29 9.71
C TRP A 99 8.09 7.44 8.77
N ALA A 100 9.17 8.14 9.09
CA ALA A 100 9.68 9.22 8.26
C ALA A 100 10.20 8.71 6.90
N GLU A 101 10.81 7.52 6.85
CA GLU A 101 11.22 6.86 5.60
C GLU A 101 10.02 6.55 4.69
N VAL A 102 8.91 6.05 5.24
CA VAL A 102 7.68 5.80 4.46
C VAL A 102 7.07 7.11 3.95
N LEU A 103 7.14 8.19 4.73
CA LEU A 103 6.69 9.53 4.30
C LEU A 103 7.62 10.12 3.22
N GLU A 104 8.93 9.94 3.34
CA GLU A 104 9.94 10.33 2.35
C GLU A 104 9.70 9.60 1.02
N ALA A 105 9.46 8.28 1.06
CA ALA A 105 9.15 7.48 -0.13
C ALA A 105 7.88 7.93 -0.86
N ARG A 106 6.94 8.56 -0.15
CA ARG A 106 5.72 9.15 -0.71
C ARG A 106 5.89 10.61 -1.16
N GLY A 107 7.08 11.18 -1.02
CA GLY A 107 7.39 12.57 -1.34
C GLY A 107 6.87 13.60 -0.34
N ASN A 108 6.40 13.19 0.84
CA ASN A 108 5.91 14.10 1.87
C ASN A 108 7.02 14.46 2.88
N PHE A 109 7.97 15.28 2.43
CA PHE A 109 9.12 15.69 3.23
C PHE A 109 8.74 16.55 4.44
N LYS A 110 7.70 17.39 4.33
CA LYS A 110 7.24 18.25 5.42
C LYS A 110 6.77 17.43 6.61
N ARG A 111 5.93 16.41 6.36
CA ARG A 111 5.43 15.54 7.43
C ARG A 111 6.56 14.67 7.99
N ALA A 112 7.47 14.17 7.15
CA ALA A 112 8.63 13.40 7.60
C ALA A 112 9.50 14.20 8.60
N ASP A 113 9.76 15.48 8.33
CA ASP A 113 10.53 16.34 9.25
C ASP A 113 9.81 16.54 10.60
N ILE A 114 8.48 16.75 10.57
CA ILE A 114 7.66 16.84 11.80
C ILE A 114 7.79 15.56 12.64
N ILE A 115 7.73 14.38 12.02
CA ILE A 115 7.87 13.09 12.73
C ILE A 115 9.27 12.94 13.35
N PHE A 116 10.34 13.35 12.65
CA PHE A 116 11.69 13.36 13.23
C PHE A 116 11.78 14.30 14.43
N GLN A 117 11.29 15.53 14.30
CA GLN A 117 11.26 16.51 15.40
C GLN A 117 10.48 15.98 16.61
N GLU A 118 9.36 15.32 16.36
CA GLU A 118 8.53 14.72 17.40
C GLU A 118 9.26 13.59 18.16
N GLY A 119 9.96 12.71 17.43
CA GLY A 119 10.79 11.67 18.05
C GLY A 119 11.94 12.23 18.88
N LEU A 120 12.55 13.34 18.43
CA LEU A 120 13.60 14.04 19.17
C LEU A 120 13.04 14.71 20.43
N GLN A 121 11.87 15.32 20.34
CA GLN A 121 11.18 15.93 21.48
C GLN A 121 10.83 14.89 22.55
N ARG A 122 10.43 13.68 22.14
CA ARG A 122 10.17 12.55 23.05
C ARG A 122 11.42 11.83 23.53
N LYS A 123 12.61 12.23 23.06
CA LYS A 123 13.90 11.61 23.38
C LYS A 123 13.92 10.10 23.14
N ALA A 124 13.40 9.68 21.98
CA ALA A 124 13.30 8.26 21.65
C ALA A 124 14.69 7.60 21.51
N GLU A 125 14.85 6.41 22.08
CA GLU A 125 16.12 5.68 22.13
C GLU A 125 16.29 4.71 20.95
N PRO A 126 17.50 4.57 20.35
CA PRO A 126 18.71 5.36 20.60
C PRO A 126 18.65 6.76 19.95
N LEU A 127 18.86 7.81 20.75
CA LEU A 127 18.71 9.19 20.33
C LEU A 127 19.77 9.62 19.31
N ASP A 128 21.01 9.16 19.49
CA ASP A 128 22.11 9.42 18.54
C ASP A 128 21.79 8.87 17.15
N LYS A 129 21.16 7.69 17.11
CA LYS A 129 20.70 7.08 15.86
C LYS A 129 19.61 7.94 15.23
N LEU A 130 18.62 8.38 16.01
CA LEU A 130 17.56 9.25 15.51
C LEU A 130 18.10 10.57 14.91
N GLN A 131 19.01 11.23 15.61
CA GLN A 131 19.64 12.47 15.14
C GLN A 131 20.47 12.27 13.86
N SER A 132 21.23 11.17 13.80
CA SER A 132 22.00 10.82 12.61
C SER A 132 21.08 10.60 11.40
N PHE A 133 19.99 9.85 11.58
CA PHE A 133 19.00 9.62 10.51
C PHE A 133 18.29 10.91 10.08
N HIS A 134 17.94 11.79 11.03
CA HIS A 134 17.34 13.09 10.72
C HIS A 134 18.28 13.96 9.87
N ARG A 135 19.57 14.02 10.21
CA ARG A 135 20.58 14.75 9.44
C ARG A 135 20.77 14.17 8.02
N GLN A 136 20.78 12.84 7.91
CA GLN A 136 20.87 12.16 6.62
C GLN A 136 19.64 12.46 5.75
N PHE A 137 18.44 12.42 6.33
CA PHE A 137 17.20 12.82 5.66
C PHE A 137 17.28 14.27 5.15
N GLN A 138 17.67 15.23 6.00
CA GLN A 138 17.81 16.63 5.60
C GLN A 138 18.80 16.81 4.45
N THR A 139 19.90 16.05 4.44
CA THR A 139 20.90 16.06 3.37
C THR A 139 20.35 15.48 2.06
N ARG A 140 19.55 14.42 2.12
CA ARG A 140 18.89 13.84 0.93
C ARG A 140 17.88 14.82 0.33
N VAL A 141 17.04 15.42 1.18
CA VAL A 141 16.02 16.39 0.75
C VAL A 141 16.67 17.63 0.14
N SER A 142 17.70 18.19 0.79
CA SER A 142 18.39 19.39 0.26
C SER A 142 19.04 19.12 -1.10
N ARG A 143 19.68 17.96 -1.25
CA ARG A 143 20.25 17.53 -2.54
C ARG A 143 19.17 17.37 -3.60
N GLN A 144 18.05 16.74 -3.28
CA GLN A 144 16.94 16.57 -4.21
C GLN A 144 16.34 17.91 -4.64
N THR A 145 16.19 18.86 -3.71
CA THR A 145 15.70 20.21 -4.05
C THR A 145 16.68 20.98 -4.93
N LEU A 146 17.99 20.85 -4.70
CA LEU A 146 19.00 21.51 -5.52
C LEU A 146 19.00 20.96 -6.96
N LEU A 147 19.01 19.64 -7.10
CA LEU A 147 18.94 18.98 -8.41
C LEU A 147 17.64 19.32 -9.16
N GLY A 148 16.52 19.44 -8.46
CA GLY A 148 15.24 19.82 -9.07
C GLY A 148 15.16 21.29 -9.50
N LEU A 149 16.06 22.15 -9.03
CA LEU A 149 16.17 23.56 -9.45
C LEU A 149 17.12 23.74 -10.63
N GLU A 150 18.05 22.80 -10.84
CA GLU A 150 19.05 22.82 -11.93
C GLU A 150 18.54 22.31 -13.28
N ASP A 151 17.28 21.84 -13.35
CA ASP A 151 16.58 21.62 -14.60
C ASP A 151 15.89 22.95 -15.03
N PRO A 152 16.51 23.78 -15.89
CA PRO A 152 15.79 24.89 -16.51
C PRO A 152 14.62 24.31 -17.33
N PRO A 153 13.41 24.89 -17.25
CA PRO A 153 12.23 24.38 -17.93
C PRO A 153 12.36 24.32 -19.46
N ASP A 154 13.39 24.95 -20.04
CA ASP A 154 13.46 25.24 -21.48
C ASP A 154 14.51 24.41 -22.26
N GLU A 155 15.34 23.57 -21.62
CA GLU A 155 16.44 22.86 -22.34
C GLU A 155 16.12 21.40 -22.74
N ARG A 156 15.00 20.84 -22.28
CA ARG A 156 14.58 19.47 -22.69
C ARG A 156 13.81 19.41 -24.02
N GLU A 157 13.53 20.55 -24.66
CA GLU A 157 12.83 20.59 -25.95
C GLU A 157 13.76 20.62 -27.18
N SER A 158 15.09 20.68 -27.02
CA SER A 158 15.97 20.95 -28.15
C SER A 158 16.60 19.73 -28.88
N ASP A 159 16.38 18.47 -28.48
CA ASP A 159 17.12 17.37 -29.14
C ASP A 159 16.37 16.09 -29.54
N LEU A 160 15.03 16.01 -29.45
CA LEU A 160 14.31 14.90 -30.10
C LEU A 160 12.95 15.37 -30.64
N LEU A 161 12.82 15.35 -31.97
CA LEU A 161 11.58 15.54 -32.74
C LEU A 161 10.58 14.39 -32.52
N GLU A 162 10.20 14.10 -31.27
CA GLU A 162 8.99 13.31 -31.00
C GLU A 162 7.77 14.23 -31.03
N PRO A 163 6.73 13.92 -31.82
CA PRO A 163 5.49 14.67 -31.74
C PRO A 163 4.94 14.53 -30.33
N ALA A 164 4.80 15.65 -29.61
CA ALA A 164 4.31 15.70 -28.24
C ALA A 164 3.08 14.80 -28.07
N GLU A 165 3.22 13.73 -27.27
CA GLU A 165 2.09 12.83 -27.00
C GLU A 165 0.92 13.62 -26.40
N PRO A 166 -0.32 13.37 -26.83
CA PRO A 166 -1.47 14.12 -26.35
C PRO A 166 -1.65 13.91 -24.84
N GLN A 167 -1.45 14.98 -24.07
CA GLN A 167 -1.68 14.99 -22.63
C GLN A 167 -3.17 14.76 -22.30
N ARG A 168 -3.44 14.11 -21.17
CA ARG A 168 -4.82 13.85 -20.72
C ARG A 168 -5.53 15.16 -20.35
N SER A 169 -6.64 15.44 -21.02
CA SER A 169 -7.55 16.53 -20.68
C SER A 169 -8.55 16.11 -19.58
N THR A 170 -8.53 16.77 -18.43
CA THR A 170 -9.46 16.53 -17.32
C THR A 170 -10.90 16.91 -17.72
N LEU A 171 -11.89 16.07 -17.36
CA LEU A 171 -13.32 16.29 -17.64
C LEU A 171 -13.65 16.45 -19.14
N ALA A 172 -12.83 15.93 -20.04
CA ALA A 172 -13.10 16.02 -21.47
C ALA A 172 -14.34 15.21 -21.88
N GLU A 173 -15.09 15.75 -22.84
CA GLU A 173 -16.25 15.08 -23.39
C GLU A 173 -15.84 13.85 -24.21
N LEU A 174 -16.59 12.76 -24.05
CA LEU A 174 -16.41 11.57 -24.88
C LEU A 174 -17.17 11.73 -26.20
N LYS A 175 -16.54 11.30 -27.28
CA LYS A 175 -17.18 11.16 -28.60
C LYS A 175 -18.06 9.93 -28.58
N GLY A 176 -19.37 10.13 -28.46
CA GLY A 176 -20.35 9.05 -28.55
C GLY A 176 -20.24 8.30 -29.89
N ARG A 177 -20.32 6.97 -29.86
CA ARG A 177 -20.34 6.14 -31.08
C ARG A 177 -21.74 5.58 -31.36
N GLY A 178 -22.07 5.48 -32.65
CA GLY A 178 -23.34 4.94 -33.14
C GLY A 178 -24.51 5.91 -33.07
N LYS A 179 -25.69 5.48 -33.57
CA LYS A 179 -26.90 6.31 -33.72
C LYS A 179 -27.46 6.86 -32.40
N LYS A 180 -27.09 6.25 -31.26
CA LYS A 180 -27.52 6.66 -29.92
C LYS A 180 -26.43 7.42 -29.14
N ALA A 181 -25.31 7.78 -29.78
CA ALA A 181 -24.18 8.46 -29.16
C ALA A 181 -23.74 7.83 -27.83
N ILE A 182 -23.62 6.49 -27.80
CA ILE A 182 -23.27 5.76 -26.58
C ILE A 182 -21.81 6.01 -26.23
N ALA A 183 -21.54 6.24 -24.95
CA ALA A 183 -20.19 6.45 -24.46
C ALA A 183 -19.33 5.19 -24.68
N PRO A 184 -18.11 5.34 -25.24
CA PRO A 184 -17.22 4.21 -25.49
C PRO A 184 -16.69 3.61 -24.18
N ILE A 185 -16.39 2.30 -24.23
CA ILE A 185 -15.80 1.54 -23.10
C ILE A 185 -14.35 1.97 -22.86
N ASN A 186 -13.58 2.16 -23.94
CA ASN A 186 -12.26 2.76 -23.87
C ASN A 186 -12.42 4.30 -23.93
N ARG A 187 -11.94 5.00 -22.90
CA ARG A 187 -12.15 6.43 -22.66
C ARG A 187 -10.88 7.26 -22.88
N VAL A 188 -9.95 6.74 -23.66
CA VAL A 188 -8.62 7.34 -23.89
C VAL A 188 -8.41 7.57 -25.39
N GLY A 189 -7.54 8.52 -25.76
CA GLY A 189 -7.18 8.82 -27.15
C GLY A 189 -8.37 9.29 -27.98
N ASP A 190 -8.59 8.64 -29.14
CA ASP A 190 -9.66 8.96 -30.11
C ASP A 190 -11.10 8.92 -29.57
N ALA A 191 -11.29 8.38 -28.37
CA ALA A 191 -12.56 8.41 -27.65
C ALA A 191 -12.90 9.80 -27.08
N LEU A 192 -11.90 10.67 -26.92
CA LEU A 192 -12.09 12.05 -26.51
C LEU A 192 -12.56 12.90 -27.70
N LYS A 193 -13.51 13.81 -27.48
CA LYS A 193 -13.77 14.85 -28.47
C LYS A 193 -12.56 15.79 -28.49
N ALA A 194 -12.06 16.09 -29.70
CA ALA A 194 -11.11 17.19 -29.90
C ALA A 194 -11.69 18.45 -29.24
N THR A 195 -10.82 19.23 -28.59
CA THR A 195 -11.14 20.39 -27.75
C THR A 195 -11.78 21.52 -28.55
N ASN A 196 -12.99 21.30 -29.04
CA ASN A 196 -13.86 22.31 -29.57
C ASN A 196 -14.81 22.58 -28.42
N SER A 197 -14.67 23.74 -27.79
CA SER A 197 -15.41 24.18 -26.62
C SER A 197 -16.92 24.31 -26.95
N THR A 198 -17.62 23.19 -27.12
CA THR A 198 -19.08 23.13 -27.13
C THR A 198 -19.52 23.21 -25.69
N ARG A 199 -19.61 24.44 -25.17
CA ARG A 199 -20.26 24.73 -23.91
C ARG A 199 -21.69 24.21 -24.00
N SER A 200 -22.01 23.09 -23.34
CA SER A 200 -23.40 22.68 -23.19
C SER A 200 -24.07 23.74 -22.33
N PHE A 201 -24.90 24.59 -22.93
CA PHE A 201 -25.77 25.49 -22.18
C PHE A 201 -26.89 24.64 -21.58
N GLN A 202 -26.65 24.07 -20.41
CA GLN A 202 -27.76 23.61 -19.60
C GLN A 202 -28.50 24.87 -19.12
N PRO A 203 -29.84 24.95 -19.27
CA PRO A 203 -30.60 26.00 -18.60
C PRO A 203 -30.32 25.84 -17.11
N VAL A 204 -29.66 26.83 -16.52
CA VAL A 204 -29.42 26.86 -15.08
C VAL A 204 -30.80 26.91 -14.43
N THR A 205 -31.29 25.77 -13.94
CA THR A 205 -32.34 25.78 -12.93
C THR A 205 -31.80 26.62 -11.81
N SER A 206 -32.39 27.80 -11.59
CA SER A 206 -32.00 28.73 -10.54
C SER A 206 -31.92 27.95 -9.24
N GLN A 207 -30.71 27.63 -8.80
CA GLN A 207 -30.47 27.04 -7.48
C GLN A 207 -30.60 28.11 -6.39
N GLN A 208 -31.50 29.09 -6.58
CA GLN A 208 -32.02 29.89 -5.49
C GLN A 208 -32.87 28.97 -4.61
N LEU A 209 -32.17 28.16 -3.81
CA LEU A 209 -32.74 27.51 -2.65
C LEU A 209 -33.48 28.57 -1.82
N PRO A 210 -34.67 28.25 -1.27
CA PRO A 210 -35.47 29.20 -0.51
C PRO A 210 -34.62 29.82 0.60
N ASN A 211 -34.82 31.12 0.80
CA ASN A 211 -34.05 32.04 1.63
C ASN A 211 -34.14 31.69 3.13
N LYS A 212 -33.66 30.50 3.50
CA LYS A 212 -33.49 30.06 4.89
C LYS A 212 -32.26 30.77 5.45
N PRO A 213 -32.25 31.17 6.73
CA PRO A 213 -31.05 31.74 7.35
C PRO A 213 -29.91 30.72 7.26
N ARG A 214 -28.80 31.13 6.63
CA ARG A 214 -27.55 30.36 6.51
C ARG A 214 -26.53 30.99 7.45
N PHE A 215 -25.71 30.19 8.11
CA PHE A 215 -24.57 30.71 8.86
C PHE A 215 -23.40 30.97 7.91
N ALA A 216 -22.62 32.02 8.18
CA ALA A 216 -21.39 32.30 7.45
C ALA A 216 -20.32 31.27 7.87
N VAL A 217 -19.59 30.74 6.90
CA VAL A 217 -18.41 29.92 7.17
C VAL A 217 -17.31 30.84 7.70
N PHE A 218 -16.61 30.39 8.73
CA PHE A 218 -15.51 31.14 9.33
C PHE A 218 -14.41 31.39 8.29
N ASP A 219 -13.97 32.65 8.16
CA ASP A 219 -12.84 33.03 7.32
C ASP A 219 -11.58 33.12 8.18
N GLU A 220 -10.74 32.08 8.10
CA GLU A 220 -9.47 32.01 8.82
C GLU A 220 -8.51 33.14 8.45
N ASN A 221 -8.65 33.77 7.26
CA ASN A 221 -7.79 34.89 6.84
C ASN A 221 -8.14 36.21 7.51
N SER A 222 -9.36 36.35 8.03
CA SER A 222 -9.81 37.54 8.75
C SER A 222 -9.31 37.58 10.20
N ALA A 223 -8.82 36.45 10.73
CA ALA A 223 -8.29 36.33 12.07
C ALA A 223 -6.76 36.15 12.02
N SER A 224 -6.02 37.25 12.08
CA SER A 224 -4.57 37.24 12.24
C SER A 224 -4.18 36.64 13.60
N GLY A 225 -3.91 35.33 13.65
CA GLY A 225 -3.34 34.65 14.82
C GLY A 225 -4.08 33.45 15.38
N CYS A 226 -4.99 32.81 14.64
CA CYS A 226 -5.60 31.57 15.13
C CYS A 226 -4.62 30.40 14.99
N GLU A 227 -3.97 30.00 16.10
CA GLU A 227 -3.41 28.66 16.23
C GLU A 227 -4.59 27.68 16.14
N VAL A 228 -4.64 26.87 15.07
CA VAL A 228 -5.64 25.81 14.92
C VAL A 228 -5.59 24.95 16.19
N PRO A 229 -6.71 24.75 16.90
CA PRO A 229 -6.72 23.98 18.13
C PRO A 229 -6.06 22.62 17.88
N VAL A 230 -5.03 22.29 18.65
CA VAL A 230 -4.40 20.97 18.61
C VAL A 230 -5.46 19.96 19.01
N LEU A 231 -6.02 19.26 18.02
CA LEU A 231 -7.06 18.26 18.24
C LEU A 231 -6.47 17.17 19.12
N ILE A 232 -7.14 16.87 20.24
CA ILE A 232 -6.82 15.72 21.07
C ILE A 232 -7.18 14.48 20.24
N SER A 233 -6.17 13.84 19.64
CA SER A 233 -6.35 12.65 18.83
C SER A 233 -6.94 11.54 19.68
N GLN A 234 -8.12 11.03 19.31
CA GLN A 234 -8.65 9.83 19.93
C GLN A 234 -7.80 8.62 19.51
N PRO A 235 -7.49 7.69 20.43
CA PRO A 235 -6.80 6.45 20.09
C PRO A 235 -7.61 5.66 19.08
N TRP A 236 -6.95 5.17 18.04
CA TRP A 236 -7.62 4.41 16.99
C TRP A 236 -8.11 3.06 17.54
N ALA A 237 -9.40 2.76 17.45
CA ALA A 237 -10.02 1.65 18.18
C ALA A 237 -9.58 0.24 17.75
N ALA A 238 -9.25 0.03 16.47
CA ALA A 238 -8.85 -1.26 15.92
C ALA A 238 -7.66 -1.13 14.96
N PRO A 239 -6.74 -2.11 14.90
CA PRO A 239 -5.64 -2.04 13.95
C PRO A 239 -6.15 -1.98 12.50
N PRO A 240 -5.46 -1.26 11.61
CA PRO A 240 -5.85 -1.20 10.21
C PRO A 240 -5.79 -2.58 9.58
N PRO A 241 -6.75 -2.94 8.71
CA PRO A 241 -6.73 -4.21 8.03
C PRO A 241 -5.54 -4.28 7.07
N ALA A 242 -4.93 -5.45 6.94
CA ALA A 242 -3.84 -5.64 5.98
C ALA A 242 -4.29 -5.41 4.53
N ARG A 243 -5.58 -5.68 4.23
CA ARG A 243 -6.14 -5.58 2.87
C ARG A 243 -7.43 -4.78 2.86
N SER A 244 -7.62 -4.04 1.78
CA SER A 244 -8.85 -3.30 1.51
C SER A 244 -9.85 -4.24 0.84
N GLU A 245 -10.69 -4.91 1.63
CA GLU A 245 -11.58 -5.99 1.16
C GLU A 245 -12.51 -5.56 0.00
N GLU A 246 -12.90 -4.29 -0.06
CA GLU A 246 -13.76 -3.76 -1.14
C GLU A 246 -13.00 -3.49 -2.45
N ASN A 247 -11.68 -3.32 -2.40
CA ASN A 247 -10.84 -3.04 -3.56
C ASN A 247 -10.24 -4.31 -4.20
N GLU A 248 -10.36 -5.47 -3.52
CA GLU A 248 -9.78 -6.73 -3.95
C GLU A 248 -10.84 -7.79 -4.22
N LEU A 249 -10.95 -8.22 -5.48
CA LEU A 249 -11.74 -9.39 -5.85
C LEU A 249 -10.92 -10.66 -5.61
N LYS A 250 -11.40 -11.55 -4.73
CA LYS A 250 -10.83 -12.90 -4.59
C LYS A 250 -11.00 -13.65 -5.92
N ALA A 251 -9.97 -14.40 -6.32
CA ALA A 251 -9.98 -15.14 -7.57
C ALA A 251 -11.23 -16.04 -7.67
N GLY A 252 -11.91 -15.98 -8.82
CA GLY A 252 -12.98 -16.88 -9.17
C GLY A 252 -12.48 -18.32 -9.41
N PRO A 253 -13.38 -19.29 -9.67
CA PRO A 253 -13.02 -20.70 -9.80
C PRO A 253 -12.05 -20.91 -10.97
N TRP A 254 -10.76 -21.07 -10.65
CA TRP A 254 -9.77 -21.55 -11.63
C TRP A 254 -9.41 -23.03 -11.41
N ASN A 255 -9.55 -23.56 -10.19
CA ASN A 255 -9.32 -24.99 -9.84
C ASN A 255 -9.69 -25.37 -8.39
N SER A 256 -10.70 -24.77 -7.75
CA SER A 256 -11.17 -25.20 -6.41
C SER A 256 -11.85 -26.59 -6.38
N GLY A 257 -11.74 -27.37 -7.46
CA GLY A 257 -12.06 -28.78 -7.48
C GLY A 257 -10.81 -29.60 -7.17
N ARG A 258 -10.74 -30.19 -5.97
CA ARG A 258 -10.12 -31.53 -5.92
C ARG A 258 -10.83 -32.34 -7.00
N ARG A 259 -10.09 -32.92 -7.95
CA ARG A 259 -10.70 -33.87 -8.90
C ARG A 259 -11.49 -34.89 -8.10
N PRO A 260 -12.80 -35.10 -8.36
CA PRO A 260 -13.48 -36.23 -7.77
C PRO A 260 -12.73 -37.47 -8.27
N ARG A 261 -12.15 -38.24 -7.35
CA ARG A 261 -11.76 -39.62 -7.65
C ARG A 261 -13.05 -40.43 -7.67
N GLY A 262 -13.85 -40.22 -8.71
CA GLY A 262 -15.12 -40.89 -8.94
C GLY A 262 -15.02 -41.69 -10.21
N SER A 263 -14.99 -43.02 -10.07
CA SER A 263 -15.15 -43.94 -11.19
C SER A 263 -16.54 -43.76 -11.80
N SER A 264 -16.63 -43.25 -13.02
CA SER A 264 -17.65 -43.65 -13.99
C SER A 264 -17.45 -42.88 -15.29
N SER A 265 -17.38 -43.66 -16.35
CA SER A 265 -17.35 -43.34 -17.76
C SER A 265 -18.47 -42.40 -18.22
N SER A 266 -18.11 -41.36 -18.97
CA SER A 266 -18.62 -41.11 -20.32
C SER A 266 -17.96 -39.83 -20.87
N SER A 267 -16.77 -39.98 -21.45
CA SER A 267 -16.19 -38.92 -22.27
C SER A 267 -17.00 -38.82 -23.55
N VAL A 268 -17.69 -37.69 -23.76
CA VAL A 268 -18.02 -37.26 -25.12
C VAL A 268 -16.72 -36.71 -25.70
N GLU A 269 -16.04 -37.51 -26.52
CA GLU A 269 -14.90 -37.06 -27.30
C GLU A 269 -15.36 -35.96 -28.26
N VAL A 270 -14.99 -34.72 -27.95
CA VAL A 270 -14.94 -33.66 -28.96
C VAL A 270 -13.55 -33.75 -29.58
N THR A 271 -13.48 -34.37 -30.76
CA THR A 271 -12.25 -34.46 -31.54
C THR A 271 -11.86 -33.06 -32.02
N PHE A 272 -10.89 -32.44 -31.36
CA PHE A 272 -10.18 -31.29 -31.93
C PHE A 272 -9.14 -31.82 -32.92
N PRO A 273 -8.98 -31.24 -34.12
CA PRO A 273 -7.95 -31.67 -35.06
C PRO A 273 -6.59 -31.46 -34.40
N GLN A 274 -5.85 -32.56 -34.20
CA GLN A 274 -4.49 -32.48 -33.64
C GLN A 274 -3.61 -31.65 -34.58
N PRO A 275 -2.84 -30.67 -34.07
CA PRO A 275 -1.82 -30.03 -34.88
C PRO A 275 -0.79 -31.09 -35.28
N SER A 276 -0.54 -31.21 -36.59
CA SER A 276 0.44 -32.13 -37.16
C SER A 276 1.86 -31.64 -36.87
N PHE A 277 2.37 -31.88 -35.67
CA PHE A 277 3.80 -31.80 -35.43
C PHE A 277 4.25 -33.04 -34.67
N THR A 278 5.30 -33.68 -35.16
CA THR A 278 5.98 -34.78 -34.46
C THR A 278 7.02 -34.18 -33.53
N PRO A 279 6.92 -34.35 -32.20
CA PRO A 279 7.98 -33.93 -31.29
C PRO A 279 9.23 -34.76 -31.60
N TYR A 280 10.35 -34.09 -31.77
CA TYR A 280 11.65 -34.72 -32.01
C TYR A 280 12.05 -35.55 -30.79
N VAL A 281 12.28 -36.84 -30.98
CA VAL A 281 12.80 -37.76 -29.96
C VAL A 281 14.29 -37.96 -30.27
N GLU A 282 15.17 -37.60 -29.34
CA GLU A 282 16.61 -37.85 -29.48
C GLU A 282 16.88 -39.36 -29.54
N GLU A 283 17.35 -39.83 -30.70
CA GLU A 283 17.82 -41.18 -30.95
C GLU A 283 19.20 -41.37 -30.29
N SER A 284 19.20 -41.54 -28.97
CA SER A 284 20.41 -41.86 -28.19
C SER A 284 20.08 -42.75 -27.00
N ALA A 285 19.38 -43.85 -27.27
CA ALA A 285 19.30 -44.98 -26.33
C ALA A 285 19.14 -46.32 -27.06
N GLN A 286 19.95 -46.54 -28.10
CA GLN A 286 20.25 -47.89 -28.59
C GLN A 286 21.75 -48.14 -28.48
N GLN A 287 22.16 -48.35 -27.23
CA GLN A 287 23.32 -49.19 -26.93
C GLN A 287 22.86 -50.32 -26.00
N GLN A 288 22.57 -51.45 -26.65
CA GLN A 288 23.25 -52.71 -26.40
C GLN A 288 22.98 -53.40 -25.04
N ILE A 289 22.00 -54.32 -25.04
CA ILE A 289 22.09 -55.56 -24.26
C ILE A 289 21.61 -56.71 -25.15
N MET A 290 22.59 -57.56 -25.50
CA MET A 290 22.61 -58.94 -26.04
C MET A 290 21.37 -59.50 -26.75
#